data_AF-A0A7N0URM8-F1
#
_entry.id   AF-A0A7N0URM8-F1
#
_cell.length_a   1.000
_cell.length_b   1.000
_cell.length_c   1.000
_cell.angle_alpha   90.00
_cell.angle_beta   90.00
_cell.angle_gamma   90.00
#
_symmetry.space_group_name_H-M   'P 1'
#
loop_
_entity.id
_entity.type
_entity.pdbx_description
1 polymer ?
#
loop_
_entity_poly.entity_id
_entity_poly.type
_entity_poly.pdbx_seq_one_letter_code
_entity_poly.pdbx_strand_id
1 'polypeptide(L)'
;MLFLGRPCVLPNLFLLVISLFVGLVSCTFVIRNNCPYTIWPGTLAGAGTPQLSTTGFQLDSGQSARVVSTPEWSGRIWARTGCKFDAFGVGMCETGDCGGRLQCDGSGAAPPHLTF
;
A
#
# COMPACT_ATOMS: atom_id res chain seq x y z
N MET A 1 26.15 -8.31 -51.34
CA MET A 1 26.89 -8.15 -50.07
C MET A 1 26.40 -6.84 -49.47
N LEU A 2 25.37 -6.82 -48.63
CA LEU A 2 25.46 -7.10 -47.20
C LEU A 2 24.33 -8.04 -46.76
N PHE A 3 24.72 -9.19 -46.21
CA PHE A 3 23.82 -10.04 -45.44
C PHE A 3 23.57 -9.35 -44.09
N LEU A 4 22.51 -8.57 -43.98
CA LEU A 4 21.91 -8.29 -42.67
C LEU A 4 21.11 -9.53 -42.30
N GLY A 5 21.78 -10.44 -41.59
CA GLY A 5 21.18 -11.67 -41.10
C GLY A 5 19.90 -11.37 -40.34
N ARG A 6 18.80 -12.01 -40.76
CA ARG A 6 17.59 -12.12 -39.94
C ARG A 6 18.03 -12.59 -38.56
N PRO A 7 17.84 -11.80 -37.49
CA PRO A 7 18.28 -12.23 -36.18
C PRO A 7 17.49 -13.50 -35.85
N CYS A 8 18.22 -14.61 -35.74
CA CYS A 8 17.70 -15.92 -35.37
C CYS A 8 17.40 -15.88 -33.87
N VAL A 9 16.45 -15.03 -33.47
CA VAL A 9 15.94 -15.00 -32.11
C VAL A 9 14.93 -16.13 -32.04
N LEU A 10 15.28 -17.20 -31.33
CA LEU A 10 14.40 -18.33 -31.08
C LEU A 10 13.03 -17.80 -30.60
N PRO A 11 11.89 -18.25 -31.14
CA PRO A 11 10.56 -17.79 -30.72
C PRO A 11 10.34 -17.89 -29.20
N ASN A 12 10.96 -18.90 -28.58
CA ASN A 12 11.01 -19.10 -27.13
C ASN A 12 11.71 -17.97 -26.36
N LEU A 13 12.75 -17.37 -26.93
CA LEU A 13 13.49 -16.29 -26.27
C LEU A 13 12.69 -14.98 -26.27
N PHE A 14 11.90 -14.72 -27.32
CA PHE A 14 11.01 -13.56 -27.40
C PHE A 14 9.83 -13.65 -26.40
N LEU A 15 9.25 -14.84 -26.26
CA LEU A 15 8.21 -15.12 -25.25
C LEU A 15 8.74 -15.02 -23.82
N LEU A 16 9.98 -15.47 -23.58
CA LEU A 16 10.64 -15.35 -22.26
C LEU A 16 10.83 -13.87 -21.86
N VAL A 17 11.24 -13.03 -22.81
CA VAL A 17 11.43 -11.59 -22.61
C VAL A 17 10.09 -10.90 -22.31
N ILE A 18 9.01 -11.22 -23.04
CA ILE A 18 7.68 -10.65 -22.76
C ILE A 18 7.18 -11.06 -21.36
N SER A 19 7.37 -12.33 -20.96
CA SER A 19 6.98 -12.82 -19.63
C SER A 19 7.69 -12.07 -18.49
N LEU A 20 8.95 -11.67 -18.69
CA LEU A 20 9.71 -10.85 -17.73
C LEU A 20 9.15 -9.44 -17.53
N PHE A 21 8.43 -8.88 -18.51
CA PHE A 21 7.89 -7.52 -18.44
C PHE A 21 6.49 -7.43 -17.81
N VAL A 22 5.72 -8.51 -17.75
CA VAL A 22 4.32 -8.49 -17.24
C VAL A 22 4.26 -8.24 -15.71
N GLY A 23 5.37 -8.43 -14.99
CA GLY A 23 5.42 -8.33 -13.52
C GLY A 23 5.75 -6.96 -12.92
N LEU A 24 5.95 -5.90 -13.71
CA LEU A 24 6.51 -4.62 -13.21
C LEU A 24 5.48 -3.50 -13.00
N VAL A 25 4.20 -3.74 -13.24
CA VAL A 25 3.18 -2.69 -13.11
C VAL A 25 2.78 -2.55 -11.65
N SER A 26 3.33 -1.58 -10.93
CA SER A 26 2.93 -1.25 -9.55
C SER A 26 2.08 0.02 -9.51
N CYS A 27 1.12 0.07 -8.60
CA CYS A 27 0.39 1.30 -8.30
C CYS A 27 0.99 1.95 -7.05
N THR A 28 1.11 3.28 -7.04
CA THR A 28 1.62 4.01 -5.86
C THR A 28 0.55 4.95 -5.35
N PHE A 29 0.12 4.74 -4.11
CA PHE A 29 -0.73 5.66 -3.38
C PHE A 29 0.11 6.74 -2.72
N VAL A 30 -0.24 8.00 -2.91
CA VAL A 30 0.37 9.13 -2.21
C VAL A 30 -0.63 9.64 -1.18
N ILE A 31 -0.33 9.43 0.09
CA ILE A 31 -1.17 9.84 1.21
C ILE A 31 -0.57 11.11 1.77
N ARG A 32 -1.31 12.23 1.70
CA ARG A 32 -0.87 13.52 2.23
C ARG A 32 -1.76 13.96 3.38
N ASN A 33 -1.15 14.33 4.49
CA ASN A 33 -1.86 14.93 5.62
C ASN A 33 -1.92 16.45 5.46
N ASN A 34 -3.09 16.98 5.10
CA ASN A 34 -3.35 18.43 5.07
C ASN A 34 -4.02 18.92 6.36
N CYS A 35 -4.31 18.04 7.31
CA CYS A 35 -4.92 18.40 8.59
C CYS A 35 -3.88 19.07 9.50
N PRO A 36 -4.31 19.99 10.40
CA PRO A 36 -3.40 20.66 11.34
C PRO A 36 -2.94 19.76 12.51
N TYR A 37 -3.21 18.46 12.44
CA TYR A 37 -2.91 17.48 13.48
C TYR A 37 -2.36 16.19 12.86
N THR A 38 -1.64 15.40 13.66
CA THR A 38 -1.13 14.09 13.25
C THR A 38 -2.28 13.11 13.00
N ILE A 39 -2.16 12.34 11.93
CA ILE A 39 -3.04 11.22 11.62
C ILE A 39 -2.23 9.92 11.57
N TRP A 40 -2.90 8.79 11.75
CA TRP A 40 -2.27 7.49 11.59
C TRP A 40 -2.99 6.70 10.50
N PRO A 41 -2.57 6.80 9.22
CA PRO A 41 -3.21 6.03 8.17
C PRO A 41 -3.16 4.53 8.49
N GLY A 42 -4.23 3.83 8.16
CA GLY A 42 -4.36 2.38 8.22
C GLY A 42 -4.71 1.83 6.84
N THR A 43 -4.24 0.62 6.53
CA THR A 43 -4.56 -0.05 5.26
C THR A 43 -5.01 -1.48 5.50
N LEU A 44 -5.98 -1.93 4.71
CA LEU A 44 -6.50 -3.28 4.72
C LEU A 44 -6.65 -3.79 3.30
N ALA A 45 -5.90 -4.83 2.93
CA ALA A 45 -6.12 -5.50 1.66
C ALA A 45 -7.48 -6.21 1.59
N GLY A 46 -8.06 -6.23 0.39
CA GLY A 46 -9.24 -7.00 0.03
C GLY A 46 -8.93 -8.48 -0.19
N ALA A 47 -9.99 -9.29 -0.31
CA ALA A 47 -9.87 -10.72 -0.53
C ALA A 47 -9.05 -11.03 -1.79
N GLY A 48 -8.10 -11.95 -1.68
CA GLY A 48 -7.25 -12.38 -2.80
C GLY A 48 -6.08 -11.47 -3.13
N THR A 49 -5.86 -10.39 -2.37
CA THR A 49 -4.72 -9.47 -2.57
C THR A 49 -3.82 -9.41 -1.33
N PRO A 50 -2.49 -9.24 -1.48
CA PRO A 50 -1.59 -9.17 -0.34
C PRO A 50 -1.74 -7.85 0.43
N GLN A 51 -1.37 -7.86 1.71
CA GLN A 51 -1.21 -6.63 2.48
C GLN A 51 -0.12 -5.75 1.85
N LEU A 52 -0.29 -4.43 1.99
CA LEU A 52 0.74 -3.48 1.61
C LEU A 52 1.94 -3.60 2.57
N SER A 53 3.08 -3.02 2.18
CA SER A 53 4.33 -3.06 2.96
C SER A 53 4.21 -2.46 4.36
N THR A 54 3.20 -1.63 4.59
CA THR A 54 2.80 -1.15 5.91
C THR A 54 1.29 -1.16 6.02
N THR A 55 0.76 -1.55 7.16
CA THR A 55 -0.68 -1.57 7.44
C THR A 55 -1.12 -0.47 8.41
N GLY A 56 -0.17 0.24 9.02
CA GLY A 56 -0.43 1.52 9.65
C GLY A 56 0.85 2.27 10.04
N PHE A 57 0.80 3.60 10.00
CA PHE A 57 1.97 4.44 10.25
C PHE A 57 1.53 5.82 10.76
N GLN A 58 2.45 6.58 11.35
CA GLN A 58 2.21 7.97 11.75
C GLN A 58 2.49 8.92 10.57
N LEU A 59 1.65 9.94 10.43
CA LEU A 59 1.83 11.00 9.43
C LEU A 59 1.50 12.36 10.05
N ASP A 60 2.51 13.18 10.30
CA ASP A 60 2.35 14.49 10.91
C ASP A 60 1.78 15.52 9.92
N SER A 61 1.32 16.65 10.46
CA SER A 61 0.76 17.75 9.65
C SER A 61 1.69 18.18 8.53
N GLY A 62 1.16 18.25 7.30
CA GLY A 62 1.87 18.66 6.09
C GLY A 62 2.73 17.56 5.44
N GLN A 63 2.91 16.40 6.09
CA GLN A 63 3.70 15.30 5.56
C GLN A 63 2.95 14.49 4.50
N SER A 64 3.74 13.78 3.67
CA SER A 64 3.23 12.82 2.69
C SER A 64 3.98 11.49 2.81
N ALA A 65 3.27 10.40 2.60
CA ALA A 65 3.83 9.05 2.49
C ALA A 65 3.46 8.42 1.15
N ARG A 66 4.34 7.56 0.64
CA ARG A 66 4.10 6.77 -0.58
C ARG A 66 3.94 5.31 -0.18
N VAL A 67 2.84 4.69 -0.58
CA VAL A 67 2.59 3.27 -0.35
C VAL A 67 2.46 2.58 -1.70
N VAL A 68 3.37 1.66 -1.98
CA VAL A 68 3.40 0.90 -3.24
C VAL A 68 2.56 -0.35 -3.07
N SER A 69 1.66 -0.60 -4.04
CA SER A 69 0.86 -1.81 -4.10
C SER A 69 1.27 -2.69 -5.27
N THR A 70 0.89 -3.95 -5.20
CA THR A 70 0.93 -4.84 -6.34
C THR A 70 -0.04 -4.37 -7.43
N PRO A 71 0.16 -4.77 -8.69
CA PRO A 71 -0.90 -4.66 -9.69
C PRO A 71 -2.19 -5.30 -9.16
N GLU A 72 -3.32 -4.74 -9.54
CA GLU A 72 -4.66 -5.23 -9.17
C GLU A 72 -4.96 -5.29 -7.66
N TRP A 73 -4.18 -4.58 -6.85
CA TRP A 73 -4.46 -4.48 -5.43
C TRP A 73 -5.84 -3.87 -5.18
N SER A 74 -6.59 -4.47 -4.26
CA SER A 74 -7.87 -3.97 -3.78
C SER A 74 -7.81 -3.85 -2.27
N GLY A 75 -8.57 -2.92 -1.69
CA GLY A 75 -8.56 -2.73 -0.25
C GLY A 75 -9.14 -1.41 0.19
N ARG A 76 -8.88 -1.07 1.45
CA ARG A 76 -9.29 0.17 2.10
C ARG A 76 -8.06 0.88 2.66
N ILE A 77 -8.07 2.20 2.57
CA ILE A 77 -7.12 3.09 3.24
C ILE A 77 -7.97 4.10 4.02
N TRP A 78 -7.70 4.30 5.30
CA TRP A 78 -8.42 5.26 6.14
C TRP A 78 -7.44 6.01 7.05
N ALA A 79 -7.87 7.16 7.56
CA ALA A 79 -7.12 7.92 8.55
C ALA A 79 -7.63 7.62 9.96
N ARG A 80 -6.71 7.50 10.93
CA ARG A 80 -7.02 7.43 12.35
C ARG A 80 -6.60 8.72 13.05
N THR A 81 -7.30 9.11 14.10
CA THR A 81 -7.02 10.32 14.87
C THR A 81 -7.00 10.05 16.38
N GLY A 82 -6.33 10.93 17.13
CA GLY A 82 -6.29 10.83 18.60
C GLY A 82 -5.55 9.59 19.10
N CYS A 83 -4.59 9.08 18.33
CA CYS A 83 -3.90 7.84 18.68
C CYS A 83 -2.81 8.04 19.73
N LYS A 84 -2.69 7.08 20.64
CA LYS A 84 -1.57 6.95 21.56
C LYS A 84 -1.08 5.51 21.54
N PHE A 85 0.21 5.31 21.23
CA PHE A 85 0.85 4.01 21.21
C PHE A 85 2.08 4.01 22.14
N ASP A 86 2.38 2.86 22.72
CA ASP A 86 3.62 2.62 23.44
C ASP A 86 4.79 2.29 22.48
N ALA A 87 5.96 2.00 23.05
CA ALA A 87 7.17 1.65 22.29
C ALA A 87 7.05 0.34 21.48
N PHE A 88 6.08 -0.51 21.80
CA PHE A 88 5.78 -1.75 21.09
C PHE A 88 4.68 -1.57 20.02
N GLY A 89 4.15 -0.35 19.88
CA GLY A 89 3.08 -0.04 18.93
C GLY A 89 1.70 -0.47 19.42
N VAL A 90 1.52 -0.78 20.70
CA VAL A 90 0.23 -1.13 21.32
C VAL A 90 -0.39 0.13 21.92
N GLY A 91 -1.70 0.30 21.76
CA GLY A 91 -2.37 1.55 22.13
C GLY A 91 -3.83 1.62 21.73
N MET A 92 -4.31 2.82 21.42
CA MET A 92 -5.67 3.03 20.90
C MET A 92 -5.79 4.37 20.16
N CYS A 93 -6.69 4.43 19.18
CA CYS A 93 -7.14 5.65 18.52
C CYS A 93 -8.59 6.00 18.90
N GLU A 94 -8.92 7.29 18.89
CA GLU A 94 -10.28 7.76 19.14
C GLU A 94 -11.22 7.47 17.96
N THR A 95 -10.70 7.58 16.73
CA THR A 95 -11.45 7.27 15.51
C THR A 95 -10.66 6.34 14.60
N GLY A 96 -11.37 5.43 13.92
CA GLY A 96 -10.77 4.52 12.93
C GLY A 96 -9.81 3.48 13.51
N ASP A 97 -9.82 3.24 14.82
CA ASP A 97 -8.94 2.27 15.47
C ASP A 97 -9.05 0.87 14.83
N CYS A 98 -7.96 0.11 14.80
CA CYS A 98 -7.92 -1.22 14.16
C CYS A 98 -7.51 -2.34 15.12
N GLY A 99 -7.93 -2.24 16.38
CA GLY A 99 -7.67 -3.23 17.42
C GLY A 99 -6.52 -2.85 18.35
N GLY A 100 -6.33 -1.56 18.60
CA GLY A 100 -5.39 -1.04 19.58
C GLY A 100 -3.92 -1.23 19.20
N ARG A 101 -3.60 -1.12 17.92
CA ARG A 101 -2.24 -1.34 17.39
C ARG A 101 -1.88 -0.37 16.27
N LEU A 102 -0.60 0.00 16.19
CA LEU A 102 -0.10 0.90 15.17
C LEU A 102 -0.19 0.25 13.77
N GLN A 103 0.30 -0.98 13.62
CA GLN A 103 0.10 -1.77 12.40
C GLN A 103 -1.25 -2.47 12.47
N CYS A 104 -2.10 -2.32 11.46
CA CYS A 104 -3.44 -2.91 11.49
C CYS A 104 -3.46 -4.40 11.15
N ASP A 105 -2.41 -4.99 10.56
CA ASP A 105 -2.23 -6.40 10.18
C ASP A 105 -3.54 -7.15 9.85
N GLY A 106 -4.28 -6.64 8.86
CA GLY A 106 -5.53 -7.27 8.39
C GLY A 106 -6.79 -6.95 9.21
N SER A 107 -6.70 -6.19 10.29
CA SER A 107 -7.85 -5.61 10.99
C SER A 107 -8.36 -4.37 10.26
N GLY A 108 -9.67 -4.27 10.12
CA GLY A 108 -10.33 -3.05 9.64
C GLY A 108 -10.56 -2.02 10.74
N ALA A 109 -10.97 -0.82 10.34
CA ALA A 109 -11.41 0.23 11.25
C ALA A 109 -12.65 -0.19 12.06
N ALA A 110 -12.62 0.01 13.36
CA ALA A 110 -13.76 -0.10 14.26
C ALA A 110 -14.72 1.10 14.08
N PRO A 111 -16.04 0.95 14.24
CA PRO A 111 -16.98 2.08 14.29
C PRO A 111 -16.77 2.94 15.55
N PRO A 112 -16.98 4.27 15.51
CA PRO A 112 -17.32 5.08 14.34
C PRO A 112 -16.06 5.44 13.52
N HIS A 113 -16.13 5.22 12.21
CA HIS A 113 -15.12 5.68 11.26
C HIS A 113 -15.80 6.17 9.98
N LEU A 114 -15.24 7.20 9.35
CA LEU A 114 -15.66 7.66 8.03
C LEU A 114 -14.97 6.78 6.97
N THR A 115 -15.73 5.99 6.22
CA THR A 115 -15.28 5.34 4.99
C THR A 115 -15.47 6.32 3.82
N PHE A 116 -14.38 6.68 3.13
CA PHE A 116 -14.41 7.27 1.79
C PHE A 116 -13.99 6.21 0.77
#